data_AF-Q7QJ22-F1
#
_entry.id   AF-Q7QJ22-F1
#
_cell.length_a   1.000
_cell.length_b   1.000
_cell.length_c   1.000
_cell.angle_alpha   90.00
_cell.angle_beta   90.00
_cell.angle_gamma   90.00
#
_symmetry.space_group_name_H-M   'P 1'
#
loop_
_entity.id
_entity.type
_entity.pdbx_description
1 polymer ?
#
loop_
_entity_poly.entity_id
_entity_poly.type
_entity_poly.pdbx_seq_one_letter_code
_entity_poly.pdbx_strand_id
1 'polypeptide(L)'
;MLRTFALTARIFAKTSFPASLGGRHLQQPACGAALWKQYTNLPHSKELPEQKADGSETAKPNSTTTPGFDAEKRRKVLELEIEVMRQEGKKVPSVPTIKPDQWEHLLGLSSRNQRRQYYLYLWNIEMVRLGQKLKKERKQEEIAKRREELMKTTAANDHIVYGLFHNTMFLRIYDSKMDHFHNNRLVQAMQFGCNLVIDCSYDDYMNDKEMRNTAKQLMLCFALNRSHEEPFNIHHCNANYGKTTMKQLEKHLVQIHQPEFPFNVTDRSYTELFPKERLVYLTPHCKNDLTEFNPDDVYIIGAMVDKSSQEAVSLGKAKKLGLRMARLPLDRYFQFKSGKSLTLDQMVAIMLELKTSNNFEKAFQHVPRRKITTVDEAAAKSRRCERWRNLNLTSTTNGRAISETIVNKVPIPS
;
A
#
# COMPACT_ATOMS: atom_id res chain seq x y z
N MET A 1 -12.49 21.51 51.04
CA MET A 1 -12.01 20.81 52.26
C MET A 1 -12.43 19.36 52.13
N LEU A 2 -11.54 18.50 51.61
CA LEU A 2 -10.58 17.70 52.39
C LEU A 2 -11.24 16.57 53.19
N ARG A 3 -11.16 15.38 52.57
CA ARG A 3 -10.76 14.09 53.16
C ARG A 3 -11.55 13.57 54.37
N THR A 4 -12.25 12.46 54.17
CA THR A 4 -11.79 11.13 54.64
C THR A 4 -12.64 10.02 53.99
N PHE A 5 -12.07 9.29 53.02
CA PHE A 5 -11.49 7.93 53.14
C PHE A 5 -12.57 6.83 53.30
N ALA A 6 -12.94 6.13 52.24
CA ALA A 6 -12.27 4.94 51.67
C ALA A 6 -12.77 3.63 52.30
N LEU A 7 -13.81 3.01 51.73
CA LEU A 7 -14.10 1.59 51.97
C LEU A 7 -15.09 0.94 50.97
N THR A 8 -14.84 0.91 49.66
CA THR A 8 -15.60 0.01 48.74
C THR A 8 -14.85 -0.29 47.42
N ALA A 9 -13.54 -0.53 47.49
CA ALA A 9 -12.77 -1.08 46.38
C ALA A 9 -12.04 -2.35 46.84
N ARG A 10 -12.81 -3.43 47.09
CA ARG A 10 -12.26 -4.75 47.46
C ARG A 10 -13.27 -5.89 47.33
N ILE A 11 -13.93 -6.03 46.18
CA ILE A 11 -14.61 -7.29 45.78
C ILE A 11 -14.39 -7.51 44.27
N PHE A 12 -13.13 -7.71 43.89
CA PHE A 12 -12.71 -8.23 42.58
C PHE A 12 -11.40 -9.00 42.77
N ALA A 13 -11.45 -10.09 43.55
CA ALA A 13 -10.40 -11.11 43.63
C ALA A 13 -10.85 -12.23 44.57
N LYS A 14 -11.46 -13.30 44.02
CA LYS A 14 -11.44 -14.69 44.52
C LYS A 14 -12.51 -15.53 43.80
N THR A 15 -12.16 -16.04 42.63
CA THR A 15 -12.61 -17.36 42.15
C THR A 15 -11.52 -17.94 41.27
N SER A 16 -10.57 -18.57 41.91
CA SER A 16 -9.57 -19.46 41.32
C SER A 16 -10.20 -20.81 41.01
N PHE A 17 -10.13 -21.25 39.75
CA PHE A 17 -10.27 -22.66 39.36
C PHE A 17 -9.03 -23.09 38.56
N PRO A 18 -8.65 -24.38 38.62
CA PRO A 18 -7.26 -24.81 38.58
C PRO A 18 -6.73 -25.07 37.17
N ALA A 19 -5.42 -24.91 37.06
CA ALA A 19 -4.62 -25.38 35.94
C ALA A 19 -4.38 -26.90 36.04
N SER A 20 -4.70 -27.65 34.99
CA SER A 20 -3.76 -28.57 34.32
C SER A 20 -4.46 -29.27 33.14
N LEU A 21 -3.85 -29.20 31.96
CA LEU A 21 -3.61 -30.29 31.02
C LEU A 21 -3.03 -29.69 29.74
N GLY A 22 -1.84 -30.20 29.37
CA GLY A 22 -0.87 -29.55 28.50
C GLY A 22 -1.33 -29.30 27.06
N GLY A 23 -1.17 -28.06 26.61
CA GLY A 23 -1.18 -27.67 25.20
C GLY A 23 0.26 -27.41 24.74
N ARG A 24 0.77 -28.28 23.86
CA ARG A 24 2.05 -28.07 23.16
C ARG A 24 2.02 -26.73 22.44
N HIS A 25 3.03 -25.91 22.71
CA HIS A 25 3.27 -24.64 22.03
C HIS A 25 3.69 -24.95 20.58
N LEU A 26 2.73 -24.95 19.65
CA LEU A 26 3.01 -24.93 18.22
C LEU A 26 3.47 -23.51 17.86
N GLN A 27 4.79 -23.32 17.86
CA GLN A 27 5.42 -22.21 17.15
C GLN A 27 4.91 -22.19 15.71
N GLN A 28 4.25 -21.10 15.33
CA GLN A 28 3.96 -20.82 13.92
C GLN A 28 5.30 -20.65 13.18
N PRO A 29 5.56 -21.35 12.07
CA PRO A 29 6.73 -21.07 11.27
C PRO A 29 6.54 -19.73 10.56
N ALA A 30 7.37 -18.75 10.91
CA ALA A 30 7.57 -17.53 10.14
C ALA A 30 8.25 -17.88 8.80
N CYS A 31 7.51 -18.44 7.85
CA CYS A 31 8.01 -18.72 6.50
C CYS A 31 6.95 -18.31 5.46
N GLY A 32 6.96 -17.03 5.10
CA GLY A 32 6.10 -16.51 4.03
C GLY A 32 6.59 -15.17 3.45
N ALA A 33 7.24 -14.34 4.28
CA ALA A 33 7.72 -13.03 3.83
C ALA A 33 9.07 -13.08 3.06
N ALA A 34 9.90 -14.10 3.30
CA ALA A 34 11.27 -14.13 2.76
C ALA A 34 11.35 -14.54 1.27
N LEU A 35 10.42 -15.37 0.78
CA LEU A 35 10.46 -15.92 -0.58
C LEU A 35 9.72 -15.08 -1.63
N TRP A 36 8.85 -14.14 -1.23
CA TRP A 36 8.21 -13.20 -2.16
C TRP A 36 9.28 -12.37 -2.92
N LYS A 37 10.38 -12.00 -2.25
CA LYS A 37 11.42 -11.12 -2.80
C LYS A 37 12.16 -11.67 -4.03
N GLN A 38 12.09 -12.98 -4.31
CA GLN A 38 12.85 -13.60 -5.42
C GLN A 38 12.11 -13.62 -6.77
N TYR A 39 10.78 -13.47 -6.77
CA TYR A 39 9.98 -13.41 -8.00
C TYR A 39 9.96 -12.04 -8.67
N THR A 40 10.29 -10.98 -7.93
CA THR A 40 10.14 -9.60 -8.38
C THR A 40 11.33 -9.07 -9.18
N ASN A 41 12.39 -9.87 -9.37
CA ASN A 41 13.67 -9.44 -9.96
C ASN A 41 13.97 -10.08 -11.32
N LEU A 42 12.97 -10.70 -11.97
CA LEU A 42 13.16 -11.26 -13.31
C LEU A 42 12.83 -10.16 -14.33
N PRO A 43 13.80 -9.72 -15.16
CA PRO A 43 13.55 -8.70 -16.17
C PRO A 43 12.51 -9.23 -17.14
N HIS A 44 11.35 -8.58 -17.20
CA HIS A 44 10.44 -8.72 -18.32
C HIS A 44 11.04 -7.95 -19.50
N SER A 45 11.22 -8.67 -20.60
CA SER A 45 11.47 -8.18 -21.97
C SER A 45 12.12 -6.79 -22.06
N LYS A 46 13.46 -6.75 -22.16
CA LYS A 46 14.08 -5.62 -22.87
C LYS A 46 13.52 -5.63 -24.28
N GLU A 47 12.87 -4.54 -24.68
CA GLU A 47 12.70 -4.20 -26.08
C GLU A 47 14.10 -4.25 -26.73
N LEU A 48 14.22 -5.02 -27.81
CA LEU A 48 15.45 -5.10 -28.58
C LEU A 48 15.66 -3.74 -29.28
N PRO A 49 16.88 -3.16 -29.25
CA PRO A 49 17.17 -1.94 -29.99
C PRO A 49 17.11 -2.22 -31.50
N GLU A 50 16.52 -1.28 -32.25
CA GLU A 50 16.53 -1.26 -33.71
C GLU A 50 17.96 -1.36 -34.24
N GLN A 51 18.25 -2.40 -35.01
CA GLN A 51 19.51 -2.54 -35.75
C GLN A 51 19.30 -2.07 -37.20
N LYS A 52 20.11 -1.08 -37.59
CA LYS A 52 20.23 -0.59 -38.96
C LYS A 52 20.71 -1.72 -39.88
N ALA A 53 20.18 -1.69 -41.10
CA ALA A 53 20.54 -2.58 -42.19
C ALA A 53 22.02 -2.48 -42.56
N ASP A 54 22.69 -3.62 -42.66
CA ASP A 54 23.76 -3.83 -43.63
C ASP A 54 23.85 -5.34 -43.97
N GLY A 55 24.06 -5.65 -45.24
CA GLY A 55 23.79 -6.97 -45.82
C GLY A 55 24.90 -8.02 -45.67
N SER A 56 24.51 -9.30 -45.66
CA SER A 56 25.06 -10.35 -46.54
C SER A 56 24.38 -11.72 -46.27
N GLU A 57 24.22 -12.46 -47.37
CA GLU A 57 23.84 -13.87 -47.60
C GLU A 57 24.32 -14.88 -46.52
N THR A 58 23.75 -16.06 -46.26
CA THR A 58 22.73 -16.95 -46.84
C THR A 58 22.37 -18.00 -45.77
N ALA A 59 21.11 -18.41 -45.66
CA ALA A 59 20.67 -19.79 -45.36
C ALA A 59 19.15 -19.82 -45.11
N LYS A 60 18.39 -20.46 -46.01
CA LYS A 60 17.00 -20.85 -45.74
C LYS A 60 17.00 -22.05 -44.77
N PRO A 61 15.98 -22.18 -43.90
CA PRO A 61 14.94 -23.13 -44.27
C PRO A 61 13.52 -22.64 -44.00
N ASN A 62 12.62 -23.12 -44.87
CA ASN A 62 11.17 -23.00 -44.82
C ASN A 62 10.58 -23.66 -43.56
N SER A 63 9.60 -23.02 -42.93
CA SER A 63 8.28 -23.62 -42.72
C SER A 63 7.28 -22.56 -42.23
N THR A 64 6.28 -22.32 -43.07
CA THR A 64 5.09 -21.53 -42.75
C THR A 64 4.33 -22.23 -41.62
N THR A 65 4.44 -21.74 -40.39
CA THR A 65 3.63 -22.22 -39.27
C THR A 65 2.78 -21.08 -38.74
N THR A 66 1.48 -21.26 -38.80
CA THR A 66 0.45 -20.38 -38.24
C THR A 66 0.77 -20.09 -36.76
N PRO A 67 0.76 -18.82 -36.30
CA PRO A 67 1.19 -18.45 -34.93
C PRO A 67 0.45 -19.19 -33.79
N GLY A 68 -0.78 -19.64 -34.04
CA GLY A 68 -1.59 -20.38 -33.06
C GLY A 68 -1.19 -21.84 -32.81
N PHE A 69 -0.61 -22.52 -33.81
CA PHE A 69 -0.28 -23.94 -33.69
C PHE A 69 0.96 -24.19 -32.80
N ASP A 70 1.91 -23.26 -32.82
CA ASP A 70 3.09 -23.32 -31.96
C ASP A 70 2.74 -23.03 -30.48
N ALA A 71 1.81 -22.10 -30.24
CA ALA A 71 1.35 -21.76 -28.88
C ALA A 71 0.65 -22.94 -28.18
N GLU A 72 -0.18 -23.71 -28.91
CA GLU A 72 -0.88 -24.87 -28.34
C GLU A 72 0.07 -26.04 -28.02
N LYS A 73 1.06 -26.27 -28.89
CA LYS A 73 2.13 -27.24 -28.62
C LYS A 73 2.95 -26.85 -27.40
N ARG A 74 3.37 -25.58 -27.33
CA ARG A 74 4.09 -25.05 -26.17
C ARG A 74 3.26 -25.16 -24.89
N ARG A 75 1.94 -24.93 -24.96
CA ARG A 75 1.04 -25.16 -23.83
C ARG A 75 1.04 -26.61 -23.36
N LYS A 76 0.90 -27.58 -24.27
CA LYS A 76 0.96 -29.01 -23.93
C LYS A 76 2.30 -29.40 -23.29
N VAL A 77 3.41 -28.83 -23.78
CA VAL A 77 4.74 -29.01 -23.17
C VAL A 77 4.78 -28.47 -21.74
N LEU A 78 4.18 -27.31 -21.48
CA LEU A 78 4.11 -26.73 -20.12
C LEU A 78 3.18 -27.54 -19.19
N GLU A 79 2.07 -28.06 -19.70
CA GLU A 79 1.19 -28.97 -18.95
C GLU A 79 1.94 -30.24 -18.53
N LEU A 80 2.72 -30.83 -19.44
CA LEU A 80 3.59 -31.98 -19.13
C LEU A 80 4.71 -31.59 -18.15
N GLU A 81 5.32 -30.40 -18.28
CA GLU A 81 6.33 -29.91 -17.33
C GLU A 81 5.76 -29.82 -15.90
N ILE A 82 4.53 -29.32 -15.76
CA ILE A 82 3.83 -29.24 -14.47
C ILE A 82 3.57 -30.64 -13.91
N GLU A 83 3.12 -31.59 -14.74
CA GLU A 83 2.79 -32.93 -14.28
C GLU A 83 4.04 -33.73 -13.87
N VAL A 84 5.13 -33.63 -14.64
CA VAL A 84 6.43 -34.20 -14.25
C VAL A 84 6.89 -33.61 -12.91
N MET A 85 6.79 -32.29 -12.74
CA MET A 85 7.15 -31.66 -11.46
C MET A 85 6.24 -32.09 -10.30
N ARG A 86 4.97 -32.40 -10.55
CA ARG A 86 4.05 -32.95 -9.55
C ARG A 86 4.48 -34.35 -9.12
N GLN A 87 4.84 -35.21 -10.07
CA GLN A 87 5.34 -36.56 -9.82
C GLN A 87 6.67 -36.55 -9.05
N GLU A 88 7.53 -35.56 -9.32
CA GLU A 88 8.76 -35.30 -8.56
C GLU A 88 8.50 -34.74 -7.14
N GLY A 89 7.25 -34.55 -6.72
CA GLY A 89 6.88 -34.02 -5.40
C GLY A 89 7.11 -32.51 -5.24
N LYS A 90 7.30 -31.77 -6.33
CA LYS A 90 7.48 -30.31 -6.28
C LYS A 90 6.12 -29.62 -6.16
N LYS A 91 6.14 -28.43 -5.55
CA LYS A 91 4.97 -27.57 -5.33
C LYS A 91 4.56 -26.90 -6.65
N VAL A 92 3.54 -27.44 -7.31
CA VAL A 92 3.03 -26.96 -8.60
C VAL A 92 1.51 -26.89 -8.61
N PRO A 93 0.91 -25.91 -9.33
CA PRO A 93 -0.54 -25.70 -9.32
C PRO A 93 -1.26 -26.83 -10.05
N SER A 94 -2.53 -27.05 -9.73
CA SER A 94 -3.38 -27.96 -10.51
C SER A 94 -3.68 -27.35 -11.88
N VAL A 95 -3.46 -28.13 -12.96
CA VAL A 95 -3.68 -27.70 -14.36
C VAL A 95 -5.07 -27.08 -14.59
N PRO A 96 -6.19 -27.64 -14.04
CA PRO A 96 -7.53 -27.07 -14.24
C PRO A 96 -7.72 -25.68 -13.58
N THR A 97 -6.89 -25.33 -12.60
CA THR A 97 -7.02 -24.10 -11.81
C THR A 97 -6.40 -22.88 -12.50
N ILE A 98 -5.63 -23.08 -13.59
CA ILE A 98 -4.86 -22.04 -14.28
C ILE A 98 -5.75 -21.28 -15.28
N LYS A 99 -5.80 -19.95 -15.16
CA LYS A 99 -6.62 -19.06 -16.02
C LYS A 99 -5.95 -18.77 -17.38
N PRO A 100 -6.72 -18.37 -18.41
CA PRO A 100 -6.17 -18.02 -19.74
C PRO A 100 -5.04 -16.98 -19.69
N ASP A 101 -5.21 -15.87 -18.95
CA ASP A 101 -4.18 -14.82 -18.81
C ASP A 101 -2.88 -15.36 -18.17
N GLN A 102 -3.02 -16.36 -17.29
CA GLN A 102 -1.88 -16.97 -16.62
C GLN A 102 -1.12 -17.91 -17.55
N TRP A 103 -1.82 -18.55 -18.49
CA TRP A 103 -1.22 -19.31 -19.58
C TRP A 103 -0.46 -18.42 -20.54
N GLU A 104 -1.03 -17.27 -20.92
CA GLU A 104 -0.35 -16.28 -21.77
C GLU A 104 0.97 -15.81 -21.14
N HIS A 105 0.94 -15.47 -19.84
CA HIS A 105 2.16 -15.12 -19.11
C HIS A 105 3.17 -16.28 -19.08
N LEU A 106 2.74 -17.52 -18.87
CA LEU A 106 3.62 -18.69 -18.89
C LEU A 106 4.28 -18.93 -20.25
N LEU A 107 3.53 -18.70 -21.34
CA LEU A 107 4.04 -18.78 -22.71
C LEU A 107 5.09 -17.70 -22.98
N GLY A 108 4.97 -16.52 -22.34
CA GLY A 108 5.97 -15.45 -22.40
C GLY A 108 7.27 -15.72 -21.64
N LEU A 109 7.31 -16.70 -20.72
CA LEU A 109 8.49 -17.00 -19.91
C LEU A 109 9.41 -18.04 -20.59
N SER A 110 10.54 -17.57 -21.10
CA SER A 110 11.55 -18.42 -21.77
C SER A 110 12.37 -19.28 -20.78
N SER A 111 12.67 -18.76 -19.59
CA SER A 111 13.54 -19.45 -18.62
C SER A 111 12.79 -20.48 -17.77
N ARG A 112 13.34 -21.69 -17.69
CA ARG A 112 12.83 -22.76 -16.79
C ARG A 112 12.81 -22.33 -15.33
N ASN A 113 13.81 -21.56 -14.89
CA ASN A 113 13.81 -21.07 -13.51
C ASN A 113 12.63 -20.13 -13.30
N GLN A 114 12.43 -19.15 -14.20
CA GLN A 114 11.28 -18.21 -14.19
C GLN A 114 9.92 -18.91 -14.17
N ARG A 115 9.77 -20.06 -14.84
CA ARG A 115 8.53 -20.86 -14.81
C ARG A 115 8.36 -21.66 -13.52
N ARG A 116 9.44 -22.24 -12.96
CA ARG A 116 9.40 -22.97 -11.67
C ARG A 116 8.96 -22.09 -10.50
N GLN A 117 9.74 -21.05 -10.23
CA GLN A 117 9.24 -19.76 -10.64
C GLN A 117 7.71 -19.48 -10.47
N TYR A 118 7.15 -19.14 -11.61
CA TYR A 118 5.75 -19.15 -12.00
C TYR A 118 4.81 -20.02 -11.13
N TYR A 119 5.10 -21.32 -11.20
CA TYR A 119 4.31 -22.41 -10.64
C TYR A 119 4.20 -22.36 -9.12
N LEU A 120 5.31 -22.10 -8.41
CA LEU A 120 5.26 -21.99 -6.96
C LEU A 120 4.34 -20.85 -6.50
N TYR A 121 4.34 -19.73 -7.23
CA TYR A 121 3.43 -18.62 -6.98
C TYR A 121 1.96 -19.03 -7.18
N LEU A 122 1.64 -19.70 -8.29
CA LEU A 122 0.29 -20.20 -8.57
C LEU A 122 -0.17 -21.24 -7.54
N TRP A 123 0.70 -22.17 -7.14
CA TRP A 123 0.43 -23.18 -6.12
C TRP A 123 0.13 -22.53 -4.77
N ASN A 124 0.92 -21.53 -4.36
CA ASN A 124 0.67 -20.81 -3.10
C ASN A 124 -0.71 -20.15 -3.11
N ILE A 125 -1.13 -19.55 -4.23
CA ILE A 125 -2.47 -18.96 -4.37
C ILE A 125 -3.55 -20.04 -4.23
N GLU A 126 -3.37 -21.18 -4.89
CA GLU A 126 -4.29 -22.32 -4.81
C GLU A 126 -4.43 -22.84 -3.37
N MET A 127 -3.31 -23.04 -2.67
CA MET A 127 -3.30 -23.50 -1.28
C MET A 127 -3.98 -22.52 -0.33
N VAL A 128 -3.78 -21.20 -0.54
CA VAL A 128 -4.50 -20.18 0.24
C VAL A 128 -6.01 -20.27 0.01
N ARG A 129 -6.46 -20.46 -1.23
CA ARG A 129 -7.90 -20.63 -1.54
C ARG A 129 -8.47 -21.89 -0.91
N LEU A 130 -7.77 -23.02 -1.01
CA LEU A 130 -8.18 -24.29 -0.39
C LEU A 130 -8.26 -24.17 1.14
N GLY A 131 -7.25 -23.55 1.76
CA GLY A 131 -7.26 -23.29 3.20
C GLY A 131 -8.42 -22.38 3.63
N GLN A 132 -8.77 -21.37 2.84
CA GLN A 132 -9.95 -20.53 3.09
C GLN A 132 -11.26 -21.31 2.98
N LYS A 133 -11.38 -22.21 1.98
CA LYS A 133 -12.56 -23.07 1.80
C LYS A 133 -12.76 -24.02 2.99
N LEU A 134 -11.72 -24.76 3.37
CA LEU A 134 -11.73 -25.66 4.53
C LEU A 134 -12.06 -24.91 5.83
N LYS A 135 -11.49 -23.70 6.02
CA LYS A 135 -11.80 -22.87 7.18
C LYS A 135 -13.27 -22.43 7.21
N LYS A 136 -13.87 -22.17 6.04
CA LYS A 136 -15.29 -21.79 5.92
C LYS A 136 -16.19 -22.98 6.23
N GLU A 137 -15.90 -24.16 5.69
CA GLU A 137 -16.63 -25.41 5.95
C GLU A 137 -16.59 -25.76 7.45
N ARG A 138 -15.41 -25.78 8.06
CA ARG A 138 -15.27 -26.03 9.51
C ARG A 138 -16.05 -25.03 10.37
N LYS A 139 -16.05 -23.74 9.99
CA LYS A 139 -16.85 -22.72 10.68
C LYS A 139 -18.35 -22.95 10.51
N GLN A 140 -18.79 -23.41 9.35
CA GLN A 140 -20.20 -23.72 9.11
C GLN A 140 -20.66 -24.89 9.99
N GLU A 141 -19.84 -25.94 10.10
CA GLU A 141 -20.10 -27.07 10.99
C GLU A 141 -20.15 -26.65 12.46
N GLU A 142 -19.20 -25.82 12.91
CA GLU A 142 -19.16 -25.27 14.27
C GLU A 142 -20.41 -24.42 14.58
N ILE A 143 -20.82 -23.56 13.66
CA ILE A 143 -22.03 -22.73 13.79
C ILE A 143 -23.28 -23.62 13.83
N ALA A 144 -23.36 -24.66 13.00
CA ALA A 144 -24.49 -25.59 12.97
C ALA A 144 -24.61 -26.35 14.30
N LYS A 145 -23.52 -26.93 14.81
CA LYS A 145 -23.48 -27.60 16.11
C LYS A 145 -23.91 -26.66 17.24
N ARG A 146 -23.36 -25.44 17.27
CA ARG A 146 -23.71 -24.42 18.28
C ARG A 146 -25.19 -24.04 18.19
N ARG A 147 -25.77 -23.98 16.98
CA ARG A 147 -27.20 -23.72 16.78
C ARG A 147 -28.07 -24.86 17.31
N GLU A 148 -27.70 -26.11 17.07
CA GLU A 148 -28.42 -27.28 17.60
C GLU A 148 -28.36 -27.35 19.14
N GLU A 149 -27.18 -27.07 19.72
CA GLU A 149 -27.02 -26.97 21.18
C GLU A 149 -27.92 -25.88 21.77
N LEU A 150 -27.93 -24.68 21.16
CA LEU A 150 -28.82 -23.57 21.56
C LEU A 150 -30.31 -23.93 21.44
N MET A 151 -30.71 -24.66 20.40
CA MET A 151 -32.10 -25.12 20.25
C MET A 151 -32.49 -26.07 21.38
N LYS A 152 -31.62 -27.01 21.75
CA LYS A 152 -31.87 -27.95 22.86
C LYS A 152 -31.95 -27.23 24.21
N THR A 153 -31.03 -26.32 24.49
CA THR A 153 -31.06 -25.55 25.75
C THR A 153 -32.24 -24.60 25.82
N THR A 154 -32.66 -24.01 24.70
CA THR A 154 -33.88 -23.19 24.64
C THR A 154 -35.12 -24.03 24.92
N ALA A 155 -35.24 -25.21 24.31
CA ALA A 155 -36.38 -26.10 24.55
C ALA A 155 -36.46 -26.62 26.00
N ALA A 156 -35.33 -26.70 26.69
CA ALA A 156 -35.26 -27.11 28.10
C ALA A 156 -35.50 -25.95 29.10
N ASN A 157 -35.45 -24.69 28.64
CA ASN A 157 -35.64 -23.52 29.50
C ASN A 157 -37.11 -23.10 29.53
N ASP A 158 -37.67 -22.99 30.74
CA ASP A 158 -39.05 -22.55 31.00
C ASP A 158 -39.18 -21.01 31.10
N HIS A 159 -38.05 -20.29 31.08
CA HIS A 159 -37.99 -18.84 31.16
C HIS A 159 -37.62 -18.20 29.80
N ILE A 160 -37.93 -16.91 29.63
CA ILE A 160 -37.52 -16.11 28.47
C ILE A 160 -36.01 -16.24 28.24
N VAL A 161 -35.64 -16.73 27.05
CA VAL A 161 -34.26 -16.85 26.61
C VAL A 161 -33.77 -15.51 26.05
N TYR A 162 -32.67 -15.03 26.60
CA TYR A 162 -32.02 -13.81 26.12
C TYR A 162 -30.80 -14.15 25.25
N GLY A 163 -30.67 -13.52 24.08
CA GLY A 163 -29.50 -13.71 23.24
C GLY A 163 -29.72 -13.45 21.75
N LEU A 164 -28.69 -13.76 20.96
CA LEU A 164 -28.72 -13.61 19.51
C LEU A 164 -29.76 -14.57 18.92
N PHE A 165 -30.71 -14.04 18.14
CA PHE A 165 -31.90 -14.73 17.61
C PHE A 165 -33.01 -15.03 18.65
N HIS A 166 -32.90 -14.50 19.87
CA HIS A 166 -33.95 -14.53 20.90
C HIS A 166 -34.27 -13.11 21.39
N ASN A 167 -34.95 -12.99 22.54
CA ASN A 167 -35.25 -11.68 23.12
C ASN A 167 -33.93 -10.97 23.48
N THR A 168 -33.74 -9.77 22.96
CA THR A 168 -32.55 -8.96 23.25
C THR A 168 -32.96 -7.51 23.39
N MET A 169 -32.48 -6.85 24.44
CA MET A 169 -32.66 -5.39 24.59
C MET A 169 -31.81 -4.61 23.58
N PHE A 170 -30.74 -5.23 23.07
CA PHE A 170 -29.84 -4.61 22.11
C PHE A 170 -30.08 -5.17 20.71
N LEU A 171 -30.46 -4.30 19.79
CA LEU A 171 -30.55 -4.64 18.37
C LEU A 171 -29.17 -5.00 17.83
N ARG A 172 -29.10 -6.12 17.07
CA ARG A 172 -27.86 -6.46 16.36
C ARG A 172 -27.64 -5.47 15.22
N ILE A 173 -26.52 -4.79 15.26
CA ILE A 173 -26.04 -4.00 14.13
C ILE A 173 -25.27 -4.95 13.20
N TYR A 174 -25.77 -5.10 11.98
CA TYR A 174 -25.12 -5.92 10.94
C TYR A 174 -24.12 -5.09 10.15
N ASP A 175 -23.11 -5.75 9.59
CA ASP A 175 -22.11 -5.10 8.74
C ASP A 175 -22.76 -4.33 7.57
N SER A 176 -23.82 -4.89 6.97
CA SER A 176 -24.59 -4.23 5.91
C SER A 176 -25.26 -2.92 6.38
N LYS A 177 -25.68 -2.85 7.65
CA LYS A 177 -26.25 -1.63 8.24
C LYS A 177 -25.17 -0.60 8.54
N MET A 178 -23.99 -1.04 9.00
CA MET A 178 -22.82 -0.16 9.13
C MET A 178 -22.39 0.38 7.76
N ASP A 179 -22.38 -0.48 6.73
CA ASP A 179 -22.04 -0.08 5.37
C ASP A 179 -22.99 0.98 4.82
N HIS A 180 -24.29 0.80 5.03
CA HIS A 180 -25.31 1.78 4.66
C HIS A 180 -25.15 3.09 5.44
N PHE A 181 -24.85 3.03 6.74
CA PHE A 181 -24.57 4.21 7.55
C PHE A 181 -23.37 5.00 7.02
N HIS A 182 -22.25 4.33 6.74
CA HIS A 182 -21.06 4.96 6.20
C HIS A 182 -21.28 5.52 4.79
N ASN A 183 -22.02 4.82 3.93
CA ASN A 183 -22.37 5.30 2.60
C ASN A 183 -23.26 6.54 2.66
N ASN A 184 -24.29 6.54 3.51
CA ASN A 184 -25.16 7.69 3.70
C ASN A 184 -24.38 8.92 4.15
N ARG A 185 -23.44 8.75 5.08
CA ARG A 185 -22.57 9.84 5.51
C ARG A 185 -21.72 10.40 4.38
N LEU A 186 -21.21 9.54 3.50
CA LEU A 186 -20.46 9.98 2.32
C LEU A 186 -21.36 10.70 1.31
N VAL A 187 -22.59 10.23 1.09
CA VAL A 187 -23.60 10.91 0.25
C VAL A 187 -23.95 12.29 0.80
N GLN A 188 -24.07 12.44 2.12
CA GLN A 188 -24.26 13.75 2.75
C GLN A 188 -23.05 14.67 2.50
N ALA A 189 -21.83 14.14 2.64
CA ALA A 189 -20.62 14.88 2.31
C ALA A 189 -20.55 15.27 0.81
N MET A 190 -21.07 14.45 -0.10
CA MET A 190 -21.13 14.78 -1.53
C MET A 190 -22.04 15.99 -1.83
N GLN A 191 -23.07 16.22 -1.01
CA GLN A 191 -24.01 17.32 -1.18
C GLN A 191 -23.53 18.61 -0.47
N PHE A 192 -22.99 18.48 0.73
CA PHE A 192 -22.74 19.62 1.62
C PHE A 192 -21.29 19.74 2.14
N GLY A 193 -20.46 18.73 1.88
CA GLY A 193 -19.09 18.67 2.41
C GLY A 193 -18.08 19.46 1.58
N CYS A 194 -16.92 19.72 2.19
CA CYS A 194 -15.77 20.29 1.49
C CYS A 194 -15.30 19.36 0.37
N ASN A 195 -14.85 19.95 -0.74
CA ASN A 195 -14.33 19.19 -1.88
C ASN A 195 -12.82 18.93 -1.74
N LEU A 196 -12.40 17.72 -2.07
CA LEU A 196 -11.01 17.33 -2.19
C LEU A 196 -10.81 16.64 -3.54
N VAL A 197 -9.77 17.02 -4.28
CA VAL A 197 -9.51 16.45 -5.60
C VAL A 197 -8.33 15.50 -5.52
N ILE A 198 -8.47 14.34 -6.15
CA ILE A 198 -7.39 13.41 -6.44
C ILE A 198 -7.16 13.41 -7.97
N ASP A 199 -5.99 13.86 -8.40
CA ASP A 199 -5.62 13.99 -9.81
C ASP A 199 -5.00 12.69 -10.34
N CYS A 200 -5.74 11.95 -11.17
CA CYS A 200 -5.37 10.63 -11.69
C CYS A 200 -4.55 10.64 -12.99
N SER A 201 -3.95 11.76 -13.39
CA SER A 201 -3.27 11.89 -14.70
C SER A 201 -1.80 11.40 -14.73
N TYR A 202 -1.34 10.62 -13.76
CA TYR A 202 0.09 10.36 -13.56
C TYR A 202 0.59 9.01 -14.10
N ASP A 203 -0.26 8.24 -14.78
CA ASP A 203 0.08 6.88 -15.24
C ASP A 203 1.32 6.84 -16.14
N ASP A 204 1.54 7.86 -16.97
CA ASP A 204 2.71 7.93 -17.87
C ASP A 204 4.04 8.18 -17.15
N TYR A 205 3.99 8.59 -15.87
CA TYR A 205 5.16 8.84 -15.03
C TYR A 205 5.45 7.70 -14.06
N MET A 206 4.65 6.64 -14.08
CA MET A 206 4.72 5.53 -13.14
C MET A 206 5.01 4.21 -13.84
N ASN A 207 5.85 3.38 -13.24
CA ASN A 207 5.95 1.99 -13.69
C ASN A 207 4.69 1.19 -13.30
N ASP A 208 4.48 0.04 -13.93
CA ASP A 208 3.31 -0.82 -13.72
C ASP A 208 3.12 -1.27 -12.24
N LYS A 209 4.21 -1.36 -11.47
CA LYS A 209 4.14 -1.62 -10.03
C LYS A 209 3.66 -0.40 -9.24
N GLU A 210 4.11 0.79 -9.60
CA GLU A 210 3.68 2.06 -9.02
C GLU A 210 2.21 2.31 -9.34
N MET A 211 1.77 2.16 -10.59
CA MET A 211 0.36 2.24 -11.00
C MET A 211 -0.55 1.30 -10.18
N ARG A 212 -0.16 0.03 -10.01
CA ARG A 212 -0.89 -0.92 -9.14
C ARG A 212 -0.91 -0.49 -7.66
N ASN A 213 0.16 0.14 -7.16
CA ASN A 213 0.19 0.63 -5.79
C ASN A 213 -0.67 1.89 -5.63
N THR A 214 -0.70 2.77 -6.64
CA THR A 214 -1.58 3.94 -6.70
C THR A 214 -3.02 3.50 -6.61
N ALA A 215 -3.45 2.53 -7.42
CA ALA A 215 -4.80 1.98 -7.37
C ALA A 215 -5.19 1.46 -5.97
N LYS A 216 -4.26 0.77 -5.28
CA LYS A 216 -4.47 0.33 -3.89
C LYS A 216 -4.60 1.51 -2.92
N GLN A 217 -3.76 2.54 -3.07
CA GLN A 217 -3.84 3.72 -2.22
C GLN A 217 -5.14 4.50 -2.45
N LEU A 218 -5.65 4.60 -3.67
CA LEU A 218 -6.96 5.20 -3.95
C LEU A 218 -8.10 4.46 -3.22
N MET A 219 -8.08 3.13 -3.25
CA MET A 219 -9.04 2.32 -2.47
C MET A 219 -8.90 2.55 -0.96
N LEU A 220 -7.68 2.70 -0.44
CA LEU A 220 -7.46 3.04 0.97
C LEU A 220 -7.96 4.46 1.31
N CYS A 221 -7.74 5.45 0.43
CA CYS A 221 -8.28 6.80 0.59
C CYS A 221 -9.81 6.76 0.70
N PHE A 222 -10.48 5.99 -0.15
CA PHE A 222 -11.92 5.80 -0.06
C PHE A 222 -12.34 5.19 1.26
N ALA A 223 -11.69 4.10 1.70
CA ALA A 223 -12.03 3.45 2.97
C ALA A 223 -11.79 4.37 4.19
N LEU A 224 -10.72 5.15 4.19
CA LEU A 224 -10.43 6.14 5.24
C LEU A 224 -11.47 7.25 5.26
N ASN A 225 -11.75 7.86 4.11
CA ASN A 225 -12.75 8.93 4.01
C ASN A 225 -14.16 8.44 4.39
N ARG A 226 -14.55 7.26 3.88
CA ARG A 226 -15.84 6.61 4.17
C ARG A 226 -16.03 6.34 5.66
N SER A 227 -14.95 6.02 6.39
CA SER A 227 -15.01 5.71 7.84
C SER A 227 -14.88 6.96 8.73
N HIS A 228 -14.45 8.10 8.21
CA HIS A 228 -14.30 9.37 8.95
C HIS A 228 -15.63 10.03 9.34
N GLU A 229 -15.71 10.65 10.52
CA GLU A 229 -16.91 11.32 11.05
C GLU A 229 -17.44 12.44 10.15
N GLU A 230 -16.54 13.22 9.55
CA GLU A 230 -16.88 14.26 8.59
C GLU A 230 -16.10 14.06 7.28
N PRO A 231 -16.57 13.18 6.37
CA PRO A 231 -15.86 12.90 5.12
C PRO A 231 -15.72 14.12 4.21
N PHE A 232 -14.74 14.10 3.32
CA PHE A 232 -14.69 14.98 2.15
C PHE A 232 -15.60 14.45 1.04
N ASN A 233 -16.06 15.38 0.20
CA ASN A 233 -16.45 15.06 -1.16
C ASN A 233 -15.21 14.86 -2.03
N ILE A 234 -14.73 13.62 -2.17
CA ILE A 234 -13.52 13.33 -2.93
C ILE A 234 -13.85 13.12 -4.41
N HIS A 235 -13.24 13.92 -5.29
CA HIS A 235 -13.36 13.82 -6.75
C HIS A 235 -12.09 13.23 -7.36
N HIS A 236 -12.22 12.09 -8.05
CA HIS A 236 -11.13 11.51 -8.82
C HIS A 236 -11.19 12.03 -10.25
N CYS A 237 -10.38 13.05 -10.56
CA CYS A 237 -10.38 13.75 -11.85
C CYS A 237 -9.31 13.20 -12.79
N ASN A 238 -9.42 13.50 -14.09
CA ASN A 238 -8.54 12.98 -15.14
C ASN A 238 -8.45 11.43 -15.11
N ALA A 239 -9.52 10.76 -14.71
CA ALA A 239 -9.56 9.32 -14.53
C ALA A 239 -9.71 8.62 -15.89
N ASN A 240 -8.66 7.94 -16.34
CA ASN A 240 -8.66 7.22 -17.62
C ASN A 240 -8.73 5.70 -17.42
N TYR A 241 -9.90 5.11 -17.64
CA TYR A 241 -10.15 3.66 -17.57
C TYR A 241 -9.41 2.83 -18.63
N GLY A 242 -8.80 3.47 -19.64
CA GLY A 242 -7.89 2.81 -20.58
C GLY A 242 -6.53 2.47 -19.96
N LYS A 243 -6.11 3.20 -18.91
CA LYS A 243 -4.79 3.07 -18.29
C LYS A 243 -4.80 2.12 -17.08
N THR A 244 -3.61 1.70 -16.65
CA THR A 244 -3.45 0.62 -15.67
C THR A 244 -3.98 0.99 -14.28
N THR A 245 -3.81 2.22 -13.81
CA THR A 245 -4.24 2.59 -12.45
C THR A 245 -5.74 2.42 -12.27
N MET A 246 -6.55 2.96 -13.19
CA MET A 246 -8.01 2.86 -13.12
C MET A 246 -8.51 1.42 -13.34
N LYS A 247 -7.93 0.67 -14.29
CA LYS A 247 -8.24 -0.77 -14.48
C LYS A 247 -7.98 -1.60 -13.23
N GLN A 248 -6.95 -1.25 -12.44
CA GLN A 248 -6.64 -1.95 -11.20
C GLN A 248 -7.55 -1.47 -10.05
N LEU A 249 -7.98 -0.21 -10.07
CA LEU A 249 -8.94 0.31 -9.11
C LEU A 249 -10.31 -0.37 -9.25
N GLU A 250 -10.80 -0.60 -10.48
CA GLU A 250 -12.05 -1.35 -10.73
C GLU A 250 -12.01 -2.77 -10.14
N LYS A 251 -10.84 -3.42 -10.17
CA LYS A 251 -10.67 -4.75 -9.56
C LYS A 251 -10.74 -4.71 -8.03
N HIS A 252 -10.38 -3.59 -7.43
CA HIS A 252 -10.47 -3.38 -5.98
C HIS A 252 -11.86 -2.92 -5.55
N LEU A 253 -12.52 -2.08 -6.35
CA LEU A 253 -13.84 -1.52 -6.12
C LEU A 253 -14.79 -1.99 -7.22
N VAL A 254 -15.30 -3.22 -7.08
CA VAL A 254 -16.18 -3.85 -8.09
C VAL A 254 -17.46 -3.04 -8.33
N GLN A 255 -17.88 -2.25 -7.35
CA GLN A 255 -19.09 -1.44 -7.36
C GLN A 255 -18.89 -0.05 -7.96
N ILE A 256 -17.68 0.29 -8.45
CA ILE A 256 -17.33 1.66 -8.87
C ILE A 256 -18.24 2.23 -9.96
N HIS A 257 -18.84 1.37 -10.79
CA HIS A 257 -19.76 1.75 -11.87
C HIS A 257 -21.24 1.78 -11.45
N GLN A 258 -21.56 1.40 -10.22
CA GLN A 258 -22.93 1.43 -9.72
C GLN A 258 -23.30 2.87 -9.35
N PRO A 259 -24.43 3.41 -9.84
CA PRO A 259 -24.86 4.77 -9.52
C PRO A 259 -25.05 5.01 -8.02
N GLU A 260 -25.48 4.00 -7.26
CA GLU A 260 -25.62 4.10 -5.81
C GLU A 260 -24.29 4.09 -5.03
N PHE A 261 -23.17 3.75 -5.67
CA PHE A 261 -21.88 3.67 -5.00
C PHE A 261 -21.29 5.09 -4.84
N PRO A 262 -21.07 5.58 -3.61
CA PRO A 262 -20.70 6.98 -3.37
C PRO A 262 -19.21 7.24 -3.69
N PHE A 263 -18.85 7.20 -4.97
CA PHE A 263 -17.48 7.36 -5.45
C PHE A 263 -17.44 8.27 -6.68
N ASN A 264 -17.03 9.53 -6.50
CA ASN A 264 -16.96 10.48 -7.61
C ASN A 264 -15.70 10.23 -8.44
N VAL A 265 -15.92 9.83 -9.69
CA VAL A 265 -14.87 9.60 -10.69
C VAL A 265 -15.29 10.25 -12.00
N THR A 266 -14.36 10.96 -12.62
CA THR A 266 -14.59 11.67 -13.89
C THR A 266 -13.30 11.76 -14.70
N ASP A 267 -13.45 11.64 -16.00
CA ASP A 267 -12.43 11.87 -17.01
C ASP A 267 -12.08 13.36 -17.17
N ARG A 268 -12.98 14.26 -16.77
CA ARG A 268 -12.80 15.72 -16.84
C ARG A 268 -11.69 16.23 -15.93
N SER A 269 -11.13 17.39 -16.30
CA SER A 269 -10.16 18.10 -15.49
C SER A 269 -10.83 18.81 -14.31
N TYR A 270 -10.15 18.86 -13.17
CA TYR A 270 -10.60 19.63 -12.00
C TYR A 270 -10.73 21.14 -12.28
N THR A 271 -10.06 21.67 -13.31
CA THR A 271 -10.22 23.07 -13.75
C THR A 271 -11.56 23.35 -14.43
N GLU A 272 -12.25 22.33 -14.93
CA GLU A 272 -13.58 22.45 -15.52
C GLU A 272 -14.69 22.30 -14.46
N LEU A 273 -14.39 21.62 -13.35
CA LEU A 273 -15.34 21.33 -12.29
C LEU A 273 -15.39 22.41 -11.21
N PHE A 274 -14.26 23.06 -10.96
CA PHE A 274 -14.10 24.03 -9.88
C PHE A 274 -13.47 25.33 -10.40
N PRO A 275 -13.86 26.49 -9.83
CA PRO A 275 -13.28 27.77 -10.20
C PRO A 275 -11.80 27.80 -9.81
N LYS A 276 -10.98 28.33 -10.71
CA LYS A 276 -9.52 28.29 -10.62
C LYS A 276 -8.98 28.94 -9.34
N GLU A 277 -9.66 29.98 -8.87
CA GLU A 277 -9.29 30.79 -7.71
C GLU A 277 -9.32 29.96 -6.42
N ARG A 278 -10.23 28.98 -6.33
CA ARG A 278 -10.40 28.09 -5.17
C ARG A 278 -9.44 26.90 -5.18
N LEU A 279 -8.78 26.61 -6.30
CA LEU A 279 -7.92 25.44 -6.45
C LEU A 279 -6.55 25.65 -5.79
N VAL A 280 -6.16 24.75 -4.89
CA VAL A 280 -4.83 24.71 -4.25
C VAL A 280 -4.18 23.36 -4.49
N TYR A 281 -3.12 23.35 -5.29
CA TYR A 281 -2.37 22.13 -5.58
C TYR A 281 -1.35 21.81 -4.47
N LEU A 282 -1.54 20.68 -3.79
CA LEU A 282 -0.62 20.20 -2.76
C LEU A 282 0.54 19.44 -3.40
N THR A 283 1.76 19.96 -3.28
CA THR A 283 2.96 19.35 -3.85
C THR A 283 4.17 19.53 -2.92
N PRO A 284 4.96 18.48 -2.64
CA PRO A 284 6.08 18.56 -1.70
C PRO A 284 7.22 19.48 -2.18
N HIS A 285 7.30 19.77 -3.48
CA HIS A 285 8.35 20.59 -4.10
C HIS A 285 8.02 22.08 -4.12
N CYS A 286 6.85 22.51 -3.64
CA CYS A 286 6.52 23.93 -3.51
C CYS A 286 7.39 24.59 -2.42
N LYS A 287 7.65 25.90 -2.55
CA LYS A 287 8.33 26.68 -1.51
C LYS A 287 7.37 27.16 -0.41
N ASN A 288 6.10 27.35 -0.76
CA ASN A 288 5.10 27.94 0.12
C ASN A 288 4.50 26.85 1.02
N ASP A 289 4.56 27.07 2.33
CA ASP A 289 3.94 26.18 3.30
C ASP A 289 2.44 26.47 3.42
N LEU A 290 1.63 25.43 3.59
CA LEU A 290 0.24 25.54 4.00
C LEU A 290 0.20 25.92 5.49
N THR A 291 -0.30 27.11 5.80
CA THR A 291 -0.35 27.64 7.17
C THR A 291 -1.63 27.31 7.91
N GLU A 292 -2.74 27.19 7.17
CA GLU A 292 -4.06 26.88 7.69
C GLU A 292 -4.87 26.12 6.62
N PHE A 293 -5.81 25.31 7.07
CA PHE A 293 -6.82 24.71 6.21
C PHE A 293 -8.00 25.68 6.05
N ASN A 294 -8.36 25.95 4.80
CA ASN A 294 -9.51 26.78 4.43
C ASN A 294 -10.63 25.88 3.86
N PRO A 295 -11.81 25.80 4.49
CA PRO A 295 -12.94 25.02 3.99
C PRO A 295 -13.47 25.45 2.62
N ASP A 296 -13.24 26.71 2.23
CA ASP A 296 -13.65 27.25 0.93
C ASP A 296 -12.69 26.84 -0.20
N ASP A 297 -11.45 26.47 0.12
CA ASP A 297 -10.48 26.04 -0.88
C ASP A 297 -10.71 24.57 -1.28
N VAL A 298 -10.39 24.25 -2.52
CA VAL A 298 -10.42 22.90 -3.07
C VAL A 298 -8.99 22.42 -3.26
N TYR A 299 -8.56 21.57 -2.34
CA TYR A 299 -7.20 21.03 -2.34
C TYR A 299 -7.07 19.90 -3.36
N ILE A 300 -5.95 19.87 -4.08
CA ILE A 300 -5.64 18.83 -5.08
C ILE A 300 -4.44 18.00 -4.61
N ILE A 301 -4.60 16.68 -4.63
CA ILE A 301 -3.53 15.70 -4.36
C ILE A 301 -3.26 14.91 -5.64
N GLY A 302 -2.01 14.85 -6.09
CA GLY A 302 -1.64 14.05 -7.26
C GLY A 302 -1.63 12.55 -6.96
N ALA A 303 -2.39 11.74 -7.70
CA ALA A 303 -2.45 10.29 -7.55
C ALA A 303 -1.20 9.61 -8.15
N MET A 304 -0.07 9.76 -7.47
CA MET A 304 1.20 9.23 -7.94
C MET A 304 1.95 8.53 -6.79
N VAL A 305 2.49 7.34 -7.07
CA VAL A 305 3.41 6.64 -6.18
C VAL A 305 4.80 6.73 -6.77
N ASP A 306 5.59 7.62 -6.19
CA ASP A 306 6.93 7.90 -6.67
C ASP A 306 7.97 7.23 -5.76
N LYS A 307 8.32 5.99 -6.09
CA LYS A 307 9.41 5.26 -5.43
C LYS A 307 10.70 5.34 -6.24
N SER A 308 10.61 5.46 -7.56
CA SER A 308 11.76 5.46 -8.47
C SER A 308 12.24 6.83 -8.95
N SER A 309 11.42 7.89 -8.99
CA SER A 309 11.78 9.16 -9.65
C SER A 309 11.19 10.41 -8.98
N GLN A 310 11.98 11.08 -8.14
CA GLN A 310 11.60 12.29 -7.37
C GLN A 310 11.46 13.57 -8.21
N GLU A 311 11.01 13.43 -9.45
CA GLU A 311 10.77 14.56 -10.35
C GLU A 311 9.58 15.40 -9.87
N ALA A 312 9.73 16.72 -10.01
CA ALA A 312 8.72 17.68 -9.59
C ALA A 312 7.55 17.81 -10.60
N VAL A 313 7.02 16.68 -11.07
CA VAL A 313 5.98 16.61 -12.13
C VAL A 313 4.72 17.38 -11.72
N SER A 314 4.24 17.16 -10.49
CA SER A 314 3.05 17.84 -9.96
C SER A 314 3.24 19.36 -9.83
N LEU A 315 4.44 19.81 -9.45
CA LEU A 315 4.79 21.23 -9.40
C LEU A 315 4.80 21.86 -10.79
N GLY A 316 5.39 21.18 -11.77
CA GLY A 316 5.40 21.62 -13.17
C GLY A 316 3.99 21.75 -13.74
N LYS A 317 3.13 20.75 -13.51
CA LYS A 317 1.73 20.76 -13.94
C LYS A 317 0.95 21.92 -13.31
N ALA A 318 1.07 22.11 -11.99
CA ALA A 318 0.36 23.19 -11.29
C ALA A 318 0.83 24.59 -11.73
N LYS A 319 2.14 24.77 -11.98
CA LYS A 319 2.69 26.01 -12.54
C LYS A 319 2.18 26.30 -13.95
N LYS A 320 2.15 25.29 -14.83
CA LYS A 320 1.64 25.44 -16.20
C LYS A 320 0.18 25.88 -16.22
N LEU A 321 -0.62 25.39 -15.28
CA LEU A 321 -2.01 25.76 -15.12
C LEU A 321 -2.20 27.07 -14.35
N GLY A 322 -1.15 27.63 -13.75
CA GLY A 322 -1.20 28.86 -12.96
C GLY A 322 -2.07 28.73 -11.70
N LEU A 323 -1.99 27.59 -11.01
CA LEU A 323 -2.76 27.32 -9.78
C LEU A 323 -2.01 27.80 -8.54
N ARG A 324 -2.75 28.10 -7.46
CA ARG A 324 -2.14 28.24 -6.13
C ARG A 324 -1.53 26.90 -5.74
N MET A 325 -0.36 26.93 -5.11
CA MET A 325 0.38 25.72 -4.71
C MET A 325 0.85 25.87 -3.27
N ALA A 326 0.75 24.78 -2.51
CA ALA A 326 1.27 24.72 -1.16
C ALA A 326 1.91 23.35 -0.89
N ARG A 327 2.80 23.29 0.09
CA ARG A 327 3.29 22.04 0.68
C ARG A 327 2.89 21.96 2.15
N LEU A 328 2.82 20.76 2.70
CA LEU A 328 2.67 20.61 4.15
C LEU A 328 3.95 21.11 4.86
N PRO A 329 3.84 21.85 5.98
CA PRO A 329 4.98 22.41 6.73
C PRO A 329 5.81 21.37 7.50
N LEU A 330 6.04 20.18 6.93
CA LEU A 330 6.66 19.02 7.60
C LEU A 330 8.07 19.32 8.15
N ASP A 331 8.82 20.20 7.46
CA ASP A 331 10.18 20.58 7.84
C ASP A 331 10.25 21.34 9.18
N ARG A 332 9.14 21.95 9.60
CA ARG A 332 9.03 22.65 10.90
C ARG A 332 8.87 21.69 12.07
N TYR A 333 8.32 20.50 11.82
CA TYR A 333 7.94 19.54 12.86
C TYR A 333 8.86 18.32 12.93
N PHE A 334 9.47 17.90 11.81
CA PHE A 334 10.23 16.65 11.74
C PHE A 334 11.57 16.77 11.05
N GLN A 335 12.56 16.08 11.60
CA GLN A 335 13.80 15.75 10.90
C GLN A 335 13.65 14.39 10.20
N PHE A 336 13.64 14.38 8.88
CA PHE A 336 13.41 13.16 8.11
C PHE A 336 14.68 12.31 7.94
N LYS A 337 14.54 10.99 8.04
CA LYS A 337 15.59 10.01 7.69
C LYS A 337 15.64 9.68 6.20
N SER A 338 14.50 9.81 5.53
CA SER A 338 14.26 9.39 4.15
C SER A 338 13.37 10.41 3.43
N GLY A 339 12.94 10.12 2.20
CA GLY A 339 12.13 11.04 1.41
C GLY A 339 10.90 11.60 2.14
N LYS A 340 10.61 12.88 1.89
CA LYS A 340 9.53 13.66 2.52
C LYS A 340 8.16 13.40 1.88
N SER A 341 8.11 12.78 0.70
CA SER A 341 6.87 12.48 -0.02
C SER A 341 6.01 11.50 0.78
N LEU A 342 4.79 11.92 1.13
CA LEU A 342 3.79 11.09 1.81
C LEU A 342 2.96 10.30 0.80
N THR A 343 2.33 9.21 1.24
CA THR A 343 1.43 8.43 0.38
C THR A 343 0.04 9.08 0.30
N LEU A 344 -0.79 8.70 -0.67
CA LEU A 344 -2.11 9.30 -0.87
C LEU A 344 -3.01 9.13 0.35
N ASP A 345 -3.00 7.94 0.95
CA ASP A 345 -3.76 7.62 2.16
C ASP A 345 -3.33 8.48 3.36
N GLN A 346 -2.02 8.74 3.51
CA GLN A 346 -1.49 9.64 4.54
C GLN A 346 -1.92 11.08 4.29
N MET A 347 -1.86 11.54 3.04
CA MET A 347 -2.30 12.89 2.68
C MET A 347 -3.79 13.06 2.97
N VAL A 348 -4.65 12.12 2.59
CA VAL A 348 -6.08 12.18 2.88
C VAL A 348 -6.36 12.16 4.39
N ALA A 349 -5.67 11.31 5.15
CA ALA A 349 -5.81 11.28 6.61
C ALA A 349 -5.40 12.61 7.27
N ILE A 350 -4.29 13.22 6.82
CA ILE A 350 -3.85 14.55 7.29
C ILE A 350 -4.91 15.60 6.96
N MET A 351 -5.42 15.60 5.72
CA MET A 351 -6.44 16.57 5.32
C MET A 351 -7.74 16.42 6.11
N LEU A 352 -8.14 15.19 6.46
CA LEU A 352 -9.33 14.92 7.28
C LEU A 352 -9.18 15.48 8.70
N GLU A 353 -8.01 15.29 9.31
CA GLU A 353 -7.72 15.85 10.63
C GLU A 353 -7.62 17.39 10.56
N LEU A 354 -7.00 17.95 9.52
CA LEU A 354 -6.94 19.40 9.31
C LEU A 354 -8.33 20.02 9.11
N LYS A 355 -9.23 19.34 8.40
CA LYS A 355 -10.63 19.77 8.26
C LYS A 355 -11.34 19.84 9.61
N THR A 356 -11.09 18.87 10.48
CA THR A 356 -11.80 18.73 11.76
C THR A 356 -11.24 19.67 12.83
N SER A 357 -9.91 19.74 12.96
CA SER A 357 -9.25 20.44 14.08
C SER A 357 -8.39 21.64 13.67
N ASN A 358 -8.14 21.82 12.37
CA ASN A 358 -7.20 22.79 11.79
C ASN A 358 -5.84 22.86 12.53
N ASN A 359 -5.42 21.72 13.10
CA ASN A 359 -4.22 21.62 13.92
C ASN A 359 -3.21 20.68 13.26
N PHE A 360 -2.10 21.24 12.80
CA PHE A 360 -1.04 20.50 12.13
C PHE A 360 -0.35 19.47 13.04
N GLU A 361 -0.22 19.73 14.34
CA GLU A 361 0.41 18.76 15.27
C GLU A 361 -0.43 17.49 15.39
N LYS A 362 -1.77 17.63 15.45
CA LYS A 362 -2.69 16.49 15.44
C LYS A 362 -2.65 15.77 14.09
N ALA A 363 -2.77 16.52 13.00
CA ALA A 363 -2.76 15.96 11.65
C ALA A 363 -1.47 15.17 11.36
N PHE A 364 -0.34 15.67 11.83
CA PHE A 364 0.96 15.04 11.61
C PHE A 364 1.23 13.78 12.44
N GLN A 365 0.33 13.39 13.35
CA GLN A 365 0.37 12.06 13.96
C GLN A 365 0.17 10.93 12.92
N HIS A 366 -0.47 11.24 11.80
CA HIS A 366 -0.63 10.31 10.67
C HIS A 366 0.65 10.15 9.81
N VAL A 367 1.70 10.93 10.08
CA VAL A 367 2.99 10.76 9.39
C VAL A 367 3.71 9.52 9.94
N PRO A 368 4.16 8.58 9.08
CA PRO A 368 4.81 7.36 9.55
C PRO A 368 6.09 7.63 10.35
N ARG A 369 6.12 7.19 11.62
CA ARG A 369 7.30 7.32 12.50
C ARG A 369 8.60 6.80 11.91
N ARG A 370 8.53 5.76 11.06
CA ARG A 370 9.70 5.20 10.35
C ARG A 370 10.44 6.20 9.45
N LYS A 371 9.77 7.28 9.01
CA LYS A 371 10.37 8.33 8.18
C LYS A 371 11.03 9.43 9.01
N ILE A 372 10.72 9.52 10.30
CA ILE A 372 11.13 10.58 11.22
C ILE A 372 12.34 10.10 12.03
N THR A 373 13.27 11.01 12.29
CA THR A 373 14.40 10.82 13.22
C THR A 373 13.90 11.07 14.63
N THR A 374 14.03 10.10 15.52
CA THR A 374 13.65 10.31 16.93
C THR A 374 14.65 11.24 17.61
N VAL A 375 14.22 11.89 18.70
CA VAL A 375 15.09 12.77 19.49
C VAL A 375 16.35 12.03 19.96
N ASP A 376 16.20 10.77 20.38
CA ASP A 376 17.31 9.91 20.81
C ASP A 376 18.32 9.63 19.69
N GLU A 377 17.83 9.37 18.47
CA GLU A 377 18.68 9.14 17.31
C GLU A 377 19.39 10.42 16.86
N ALA A 378 18.72 11.57 16.93
CA ALA A 378 19.31 12.86 16.64
C ALA A 378 20.42 13.20 17.66
N ALA A 379 20.15 13.00 18.96
CA ALA A 379 21.13 13.20 20.03
C ALA A 379 22.31 12.22 19.93
N ALA A 380 22.06 10.96 19.59
CA ALA A 380 23.12 9.97 19.35
C ALA A 380 23.98 10.35 18.12
N LYS A 381 23.37 10.88 17.05
CA LYS A 381 24.09 11.36 15.87
C LYS A 381 24.96 12.58 16.20
N SER A 382 24.43 13.55 16.98
CA SER A 382 25.19 14.73 17.40
C SER A 382 26.42 14.33 18.23
N ARG A 383 26.23 13.47 19.25
CA ARG A 383 27.32 12.92 20.07
C ARG A 383 28.38 12.19 19.23
N ARG A 384 27.96 11.45 18.19
CA ARG A 384 28.89 10.77 17.27
C ARG A 384 29.68 11.76 16.42
N CYS A 385 29.04 12.81 15.90
CA CYS A 385 29.70 13.87 15.14
C CYS A 385 30.70 14.67 15.99
N GLU A 386 30.35 15.01 17.23
CA GLU A 386 31.25 15.66 18.19
C GLU A 386 32.47 14.78 18.50
N ARG A 387 32.25 13.49 18.80
CA ARG A 387 33.34 12.55 19.03
C ARG A 387 34.28 12.46 17.82
N TRP A 388 33.75 12.43 16.60
CA TRP A 388 34.55 12.37 15.38
C TRP A 388 35.34 13.67 15.13
N ARG A 389 34.75 14.85 15.37
CA ARG A 389 35.48 16.12 15.31
C ARG A 389 36.63 16.15 16.32
N ASN A 390 36.38 15.72 17.56
CA ASN A 390 37.42 15.72 18.59
C ASN A 390 38.56 14.76 18.24
N LEU A 391 38.28 13.58 17.67
CA LEU A 391 39.29 12.64 17.18
C LEU A 391 40.16 13.24 16.05
N ASN A 392 39.57 14.02 15.14
CA ASN A 392 40.31 14.65 14.04
C ASN A 392 41.08 15.90 14.46
N LEU A 393 40.62 16.64 15.48
CA LEU A 393 41.42 17.73 16.05
C LEU A 393 42.67 17.17 16.75
N THR A 394 42.55 16.05 17.47
CA THR A 394 43.69 15.41 18.16
C THR A 394 44.72 14.79 17.21
N SER A 395 44.33 14.36 16.01
CA SER A 395 45.27 13.85 15.00
C SER A 395 46.01 14.97 14.26
N THR A 396 45.40 16.14 14.11
CA THR A 396 46.02 17.30 13.44
C THR A 396 47.06 17.99 14.34
N THR A 397 46.88 17.95 15.67
CA THR A 397 47.86 18.49 16.63
C THR A 397 49.11 17.63 16.79
N ASN A 398 49.06 16.33 16.47
CA ASN A 398 50.20 15.40 16.58
C ASN A 398 50.99 15.23 15.26
N GLY A 399 50.58 15.89 14.17
CA GLY A 399 51.20 15.76 12.84
C GLY A 399 52.22 16.84 12.46
N ARG A 400 52.58 17.75 13.37
CA ARG A 400 53.45 18.89 13.07
C ARG A 400 54.76 18.85 13.87
N ALA A 401 55.48 17.73 13.79
CA ALA A 401 56.82 17.61 14.37
C ALA A 401 57.59 16.39 13.84
N ILE A 402 57.80 16.24 12.52
CA ILE A 402 58.89 15.35 12.03
C ILE A 402 59.57 15.99 10.80
N SER A 403 60.84 16.37 11.04
CA SER A 403 61.99 16.59 10.15
C SER A 403 62.01 17.74 9.16
N GLU A 404 62.54 18.88 9.63
CA GLU A 404 63.59 19.61 8.90
C GLU A 404 64.96 18.93 9.12
N THR A 405 65.81 18.98 8.09
CA THR A 405 67.27 18.78 8.08
C THR A 405 67.78 17.36 7.72
N ILE A 406 68.19 17.17 6.45
CA ILE A 406 69.49 16.61 6.00
C ILE A 406 69.86 17.25 4.64
N VAL A 407 70.74 18.24 4.71
CA VAL A 407 71.95 18.56 3.90
C VAL A 407 72.14 18.01 2.45
N ASN A 408 72.34 18.96 1.51
CA ASN A 408 73.17 19.04 0.28
C ASN A 408 73.25 17.88 -0.75
N LYS A 409 72.91 18.18 -2.03
CA LYS A 409 73.86 18.26 -3.19
C LYS A 409 73.16 18.59 -4.53
N VAL A 410 73.71 19.59 -5.22
CA VAL A 410 73.56 19.98 -6.65
C VAL A 410 74.36 18.94 -7.50
N PRO A 411 74.12 18.64 -8.81
CA PRO A 411 73.93 19.60 -9.90
C PRO A 411 72.97 19.29 -11.07
N ILE A 412 72.68 20.37 -11.80
CA ILE A 412 72.07 20.45 -13.15
C ILE A 412 73.01 19.80 -14.19
N PRO A 413 72.49 19.23 -15.28
CA PRO A 413 72.98 19.67 -16.58
C PRO A 413 71.86 19.96 -17.61
N SER A 414 72.14 21.06 -18.35
CA SER A 414 71.72 21.50 -19.70
C SER A 414 70.44 20.95 -20.33
#